data_AF-A0A836RQ37-F1
#
_entry.id   AF-A0A836RQ37-F1
#
_cell.length_a   1.000
_cell.length_b   1.000
_cell.length_c   1.000
_cell.angle_alpha   90.00
_cell.angle_beta   90.00
_cell.angle_gamma   90.00
#
_symmetry.space_group_name_H-M   'P 1'
#
loop_
_entity.id
_entity.type
_entity.pdbx_description
1 polymer ?
#
loop_
_entity_poly.entity_id
_entity_poly.type
_entity_poly.pdbx_seq_one_letter_code
_entity_poly.pdbx_strand_id
1 'polypeptide(L)' 'MQEIIDALTYIARVRGVKFDYVIECVKEALIKGAHRKFGKGTEVEVEFDPRANKLSLFLVKVVVENVN' A
#
# COMPACT_ATOMS: atom_id res chain seq x y z
N MET A 1 -1.85 -1.23 14.63
CA MET A 1 -2.30 -1.68 13.29
C MET A 1 -3.50 -2.63 13.36
N GLN A 2 -3.73 -3.31 14.48
CA GLN A 2 -5.00 -4.01 14.75
C GLN A 2 -6.25 -3.18 14.42
N GLU A 3 -6.30 -1.92 14.89
CA GLU A 3 -7.43 -1.01 14.60
C GLU A 3 -7.65 -0.77 13.10
N ILE A 4 -6.57 -0.72 12.31
CA ILE A 4 -6.66 -0.57 10.85
C ILE A 4 -7.24 -1.85 10.24
N ILE A 5 -6.76 -3.02 10.67
CA ILE A 5 -7.25 -4.32 10.18
C ILE A 5 -8.74 -4.48 10.50
N ASP A 6 -9.16 -4.12 11.71
CA ASP A 6 -10.56 -4.20 12.14
C ASP A 6 -11.44 -3.26 11.31
N ALA A 7 -10.97 -2.03 11.06
CA ALA A 7 -11.68 -1.07 10.21
C ALA A 7 -11.81 -1.57 8.75
N LEU A 8 -10.74 -2.10 8.17
CA LEU A 8 -10.76 -2.65 6.81
C LEU A 8 -11.67 -3.89 6.72
N THR A 9 -11.69 -4.72 7.76
CA THR A 9 -12.54 -5.92 7.84
C THR A 9 -14.02 -5.51 7.92
N TYR A 10 -14.32 -4.47 8.70
CA TYR A 10 -15.65 -3.90 8.77
C TYR A 10 -16.10 -3.36 7.40
N ILE A 11 -15.24 -2.63 6.68
CA ILE A 11 -15.54 -2.12 5.34
C ILE A 11 -15.84 -3.27 4.37
N ALA A 12 -15.00 -4.32 4.36
CA ALA A 12 -15.20 -5.49 3.51
C ALA A 12 -16.57 -6.14 3.75
N ARG A 13 -16.93 -6.32 5.03
CA ARG A 13 -18.21 -6.89 5.46
C ARG A 13 -19.40 -6.04 5.02
N VAL A 14 -19.36 -4.72 5.26
CA VAL A 14 -20.47 -3.80 4.92
C VAL A 14 -20.68 -3.69 3.41
N ARG A 15 -19.58 -3.73 2.64
CA ARG A 15 -19.63 -3.63 1.18
C ARG A 15 -19.86 -4.97 0.48
N GLY A 16 -19.84 -6.09 1.21
CA GLY A 16 -20.00 -7.43 0.64
C GLY A 16 -18.87 -7.82 -0.30
N VAL A 17 -17.65 -7.30 -0.07
CA VAL A 17 -16.47 -7.57 -0.91
C VAL A 17 -15.42 -8.36 -0.14
N LYS A 18 -14.50 -8.98 -0.88
CA LYS A 18 -13.37 -9.68 -0.26
C LYS A 18 -12.44 -8.69 0.44
N PHE A 19 -11.91 -9.07 1.60
CA PHE A 19 -10.94 -8.26 2.35
C PHE A 19 -9.71 -7.90 1.50
N ASP A 20 -9.23 -8.84 0.69
CA ASP A 20 -8.11 -8.63 -0.23
C ASP A 20 -8.36 -7.47 -1.20
N TYR A 21 -9.58 -7.33 -1.71
CA TYR A 21 -9.95 -6.21 -2.59
C TYR A 21 -9.83 -4.87 -1.88
N VAL A 22 -10.22 -4.81 -0.60
CA VAL A 22 -10.09 -3.60 0.21
C VAL A 22 -8.61 -3.28 0.45
N ILE A 23 -7.78 -4.28 0.72
CA ILE A 23 -6.32 -4.10 0.86
C ILE A 23 -5.73 -3.50 -0.41
N GLU A 24 -6.05 -4.04 -1.59
CA GLU A 24 -5.53 -3.53 -2.86
C GLU A 24 -5.94 -2.07 -3.09
N CYS A 25 -7.19 -1.71 -2.79
CA CYS A 25 -7.64 -0.33 -2.85
C CYS A 25 -6.83 0.60 -1.93
N VAL A 26 -6.49 0.14 -0.71
CA VAL A 26 -5.67 0.90 0.24
C VAL A 26 -4.23 1.04 -0.27
N LYS A 27 -3.64 -0.04 -0.79
CA LYS A 27 -2.29 0.00 -1.39
C LYS A 27 -2.21 1.01 -2.52
N GLU A 28 -3.18 0.99 -3.43
CA GLU A 28 -3.25 1.98 -4.52
C GLU A 28 -3.36 3.41 -4.01
N ALA A 29 -4.17 3.65 -2.98
CA ALA A 29 -4.32 4.98 -2.39
C ALA A 29 -3.00 5.47 -1.77
N LEU A 30 -2.26 4.58 -1.11
CA LEU A 30 -0.94 4.87 -0.54
C LEU A 30 0.09 5.17 -1.63
N ILE A 31 0.14 4.38 -2.71
CA ILE A 31 1.00 4.63 -3.88
C ILE A 31 0.70 6.00 -4.49
N LYS A 32 -0.59 6.30 -4.71
CA LYS A 32 -1.03 7.62 -5.23
C LYS A 32 -0.61 8.76 -4.29
N GLY A 33 -0.72 8.57 -2.99
CA GLY A 33 -0.24 9.53 -1.99
C GLY A 33 1.27 9.74 -2.03
N ALA A 34 2.04 8.66 -2.18
CA ALA A 34 3.49 8.71 -2.29
C ALA A 34 3.94 9.44 -3.58
N HIS A 35 3.34 9.15 -4.73
CA HIS A 35 3.64 9.87 -5.98
C HIS A 35 3.37 11.37 -5.86
N ARG A 36 2.31 11.78 -5.14
CA ARG A 36 2.04 13.21 -4.89
C ARG A 36 3.13 13.88 -4.06
N LYS A 37 3.73 13.15 -3.12
CA LYS A 37 4.76 13.65 -2.21
C LYS A 37 6.16 13.67 -2.84
N PHE A 38 6.52 12.62 -3.58
CA PHE A 38 7.88 12.41 -4.07
C PHE A 38 8.07 12.73 -5.55
N GLY A 39 6.98 12.99 -6.29
CA GLY A 39 7.02 13.35 -7.69
C GLY A 39 6.74 12.18 -8.64
N LYS A 40 6.48 12.53 -9.90
CA LYS A 40 6.25 11.56 -10.98
C LYS A 40 7.55 10.78 -11.27
N GLY A 41 7.44 9.47 -11.49
CA GLY A 41 8.59 8.60 -11.78
C GLY A 41 9.32 8.06 -10.55
N THR A 42 8.72 8.19 -9.35
CA THR A 42 9.20 7.49 -8.16
C THR A 42 8.54 6.12 -8.11
N GLU A 43 9.34 5.06 -8.10
CA GLU A 43 8.82 3.71 -7.94
C GLU A 43 8.49 3.45 -6.46
N VAL A 44 7.24 3.07 -6.20
CA VAL A 44 6.72 2.88 -4.85
C VAL A 44 6.15 1.49 -4.72
N GLU A 45 6.57 0.78 -3.68
CA GLU A 45 6.04 -0.53 -3.31
C GLU A 45 5.37 -0.45 -1.93
N VAL A 46 4.21 -1.10 -1.79
CA VAL A 46 3.47 -1.16 -0.52
C VAL A 46 3.25 -2.62 -0.14
N GLU A 47 3.89 -3.03 0.95
CA GLU A 47 3.67 -4.32 1.58
C GLU A 47 2.60 -4.18 2.67
N PHE A 48 1.58 -5.03 2.62
CA PHE A 48 0.57 -5.13 3.67
C PHE A 48 0.44 -6.60 4.07
N ASP A 49 0.84 -6.91 5.31
CA ASP A 49 0.71 -8.23 5.93
C ASP A 49 -0.15 -8.13 7.20
N PRO A 50 -1.44 -8.51 7.11
CA PRO A 50 -2.35 -8.47 8.26
C PRO A 50 -2.02 -9.54 9.31
N ARG A 51 -1.32 -10.63 8.93
CA ARG A 51 -0.94 -11.70 9.87
C ARG A 51 0.27 -11.31 10.69
N ALA A 52 1.26 -10.69 10.04
CA ALA A 52 2.43 -10.13 10.72
C ALA A 52 2.18 -8.74 11.34
N ASN A 53 0.96 -8.19 11.19
CA ASN A 53 0.60 -6.84 11.66
C ASN A 53 1.59 -5.78 11.14
N LYS A 54 1.97 -5.91 9.86
CA LYS A 54 2.99 -5.09 9.19
C LYS A 54 2.39 -4.38 7.97
N LEU A 55 2.70 -3.10 7.85
CA LEU A 55 2.44 -2.25 6.69
C LEU A 55 3.72 -1.47 6.45
N SER A 56 4.26 -1.56 5.25
CA SER A 56 5.50 -0.87 4.89
C SER A 56 5.39 -0.28 3.50
N LEU A 57 5.97 0.89 3.34
CA LEU A 57 6.04 1.60 2.07
C LEU A 57 7.51 1.83 1.74
N PHE A 58 7.89 1.44 0.54
CA PHE A 58 9.26 1.52 0.06
C PHE A 58 9.33 2.41 -1.17
N LEU A 59 10.34 3.28 -1.21
CA LEU A 59 10.75 3.94 -2.44
C LEU A 59 11.81 3.04 -3.09
N VAL A 60 11.45 2.36 -4.16
CA VAL A 60 12.32 1.40 -4.82
C VAL A 60 13.17 2.13 -5.85
N LYS A 61 14.47 1.86 -5.83
CA LYS A 61 15.42 2.40 -6.82
C LYS A 61 15.96 1.26 -7.66
N VAL A 62 16.06 1.50 -8.96
CA VAL A 62 16.72 0.58 -9.88
C VAL A 62 18.22 0.78 -9.75
N VAL A 63 18.96 -0.30 -9.53
CA VAL A 63 20.43 -0.29 -9.53
C VAL A 63 20.89 -0.27 -10.98
N VAL A 64 21.69 0.74 -11.34
CA VAL A 64 22.21 0.95 -12.69
C VAL A 64 23.72 1.17 -12.65
N GLU A 65 24.41 0.77 -13.72
CA GLU A 65 25.86 0.99 -13.84
C GLU A 65 26.22 2.47 -14.02
N ASN A 66 25.36 3.23 -14.72
CA ASN A 66 25.53 4.66 -14.93
C ASN A 66 24.24 5.40 -14.56
N VAL A 67 24.39 6.47 -13.76
CA VAL A 67 23.32 7.43 -13.46
C VAL A 67 23.57 8.65 -14.33
N ASN A 68 22.60 9.02 -15.16
CA ASN A 68 22.66 10.24 -15.98
C ASN A 68 22.37 11.49 -15.15
#